data_AF-A0A7S2QLS2-F1
#
_entry.id   AF-A0A7S2QLS2-F1
#
_cell.length_a   1.000
_cell.length_b   1.000
_cell.length_c   1.000
_cell.angle_alpha   90.00
_cell.angle_beta   90.00
_cell.angle_gamma   90.00
#
_symmetry.space_group_name_H-M   'P 1'
#
loop_
_entity.id
_entity.type
_entity.pdbx_description
1 polymer ?
#
loop_
_entity_poly.entity_id
_entity_poly.type
_entity_poly.pdbx_seq_one_letter_code
_entity_poly.pdbx_strand_id
1 'polypeptide(L)'
;ALIAVGLPGPVGTAIEAWSDYANGSISHVAKASSFVHFTLRMDEKTSRRVVEPRHVVIAFPVREEGKHKTHSALFSMRVVLEKDIPKDPECQSAVANHLRFKSAAERELIPGADEYVAFELLSREHEVPTQQPLRISMGPVRTDEQTGQKEFVRVDMGQCIHQIAAIIVEDGRDPRLVLNQWWMCIETLRLLCNVDHIDCAALDKPNVPPQEWVIRLMDTHAPINRREEIAEEKLYPDIETLMDFIDDQRPGR
;
A
#
# COMPACT_ATOMS: atom_id res chain seq x y z
N ALA A 1 5.11 -18.69 -6.72
CA ALA A 1 3.84 -19.29 -7.15
C ALA A 1 3.35 -20.24 -6.06
N LEU A 2 2.39 -19.81 -5.24
CA LEU A 2 1.61 -20.71 -4.39
C LEU A 2 0.26 -20.85 -5.08
N ILE A 3 0.06 -22.01 -5.71
CA ILE A 3 -1.23 -22.38 -6.30
C ILE A 3 -2.17 -22.64 -5.14
N ALA A 4 -3.31 -21.94 -5.12
CA ALA A 4 -4.40 -22.18 -4.17
C ALA A 4 -4.99 -23.57 -4.42
N VAL A 5 -4.37 -24.60 -3.86
CA VAL A 5 -4.93 -25.95 -3.79
C VAL A 5 -5.82 -25.99 -2.56
N GLY A 6 -7.15 -25.96 -2.81
CA GLY A 6 -8.23 -26.31 -1.89
C GLY A 6 -7.96 -26.08 -0.40
N LEU A 7 -8.10 -24.83 0.06
CA LEU A 7 -8.13 -24.52 1.48
C LEU A 7 -9.58 -24.67 1.99
N PRO A 8 -9.97 -25.78 2.65
CA PRO A 8 -11.31 -25.90 3.22
C PRO A 8 -11.49 -24.91 4.39
N GLY A 9 -12.69 -24.33 4.50
CA GLY A 9 -13.08 -23.46 5.61
C GLY A 9 -13.31 -21.99 5.21
N PRO A 10 -13.40 -21.07 6.20
CA PRO A 10 -13.79 -19.67 6.00
C PRO A 10 -12.94 -18.89 4.98
N VAL A 11 -11.69 -19.34 4.77
CA VAL A 11 -10.71 -18.73 3.86
C VAL A 11 -11.05 -19.02 2.39
N GLY A 12 -11.46 -20.26 2.05
CA GLY A 12 -11.87 -20.61 0.68
C GLY A 12 -13.12 -19.86 0.25
N THR A 13 -14.11 -19.75 1.14
CA THR A 13 -15.34 -18.95 0.93
C THR A 13 -15.07 -17.46 0.77
N ALA A 14 -14.04 -16.92 1.44
CA ALA A 14 -13.67 -15.51 1.27
C ALA A 14 -13.03 -15.23 -0.09
N ILE A 15 -12.16 -16.14 -0.58
CA ILE A 15 -11.55 -16.02 -1.91
C ILE A 15 -12.64 -16.07 -2.99
N GLU A 16 -13.55 -17.05 -2.93
CA GLU A 16 -14.65 -17.16 -3.90
C GLU A 16 -15.52 -15.90 -3.88
N ALA A 17 -15.93 -15.44 -2.70
CA ALA A 17 -16.76 -14.24 -2.57
C ALA A 17 -16.10 -12.97 -3.15
N TRP A 18 -14.78 -12.82 -3.01
CA TRP A 18 -14.07 -11.65 -3.54
C TRP A 18 -13.63 -11.81 -5.00
N SER A 19 -13.54 -13.04 -5.51
CA SER A 19 -13.13 -13.30 -6.89
C SER A 19 -14.10 -12.68 -7.90
N ASP A 20 -15.39 -12.68 -7.56
CA ASP A 20 -16.44 -12.06 -8.38
C ASP A 20 -16.28 -10.54 -8.49
N TYR A 21 -15.71 -9.88 -7.48
CA TYR A 21 -15.47 -8.44 -7.46
C TYR A 21 -14.13 -8.06 -8.10
N ALA A 22 -13.13 -8.94 -8.02
CA ALA A 22 -11.78 -8.67 -8.52
C ALA A 22 -11.71 -8.58 -10.06
N ASN A 23 -12.70 -9.14 -10.78
CA ASN A 23 -12.68 -9.28 -12.25
C ASN A 23 -11.31 -9.76 -12.76
N GLY A 24 -10.72 -10.71 -12.02
CA GLY A 24 -9.31 -11.08 -12.11
C GLY A 24 -8.93 -12.09 -11.04
N SER A 25 -7.69 -12.60 -11.10
CA SER A 25 -7.22 -13.61 -10.16
C SER A 25 -6.82 -13.01 -8.80
N ILE A 26 -7.33 -13.59 -7.72
CA ILE A 26 -6.81 -13.36 -6.36
C ILE A 26 -5.50 -14.12 -6.21
N SER A 27 -4.45 -13.44 -5.75
CA SER A 27 -3.13 -14.04 -5.58
C SER A 27 -3.06 -14.92 -4.34
N HIS A 28 -3.43 -14.37 -3.18
CA HIS A 28 -3.38 -15.06 -1.89
C HIS A 28 -4.20 -14.31 -0.83
N VAL A 29 -4.24 -14.87 0.38
CA VAL A 29 -4.88 -14.30 1.56
C VAL A 29 -3.79 -13.90 2.56
N ALA A 30 -3.85 -12.65 3.05
CA ALA A 30 -2.98 -12.12 4.10
C ALA A 30 -3.81 -11.75 5.32
N LYS A 31 -3.20 -11.76 6.52
CA LYS A 31 -3.87 -11.38 7.77
C LYS A 31 -3.75 -9.86 7.99
N ALA A 32 -4.76 -9.21 8.53
CA ALA A 32 -4.62 -7.83 9.00
C ALA A 32 -3.51 -7.73 10.07
N SER A 33 -2.77 -6.63 10.04
CA SER A 33 -1.54 -6.40 10.82
C SER A 33 -0.36 -7.32 10.45
N SER A 34 -0.50 -8.16 9.42
CA SER A 34 0.62 -8.86 8.76
C SER A 34 1.12 -8.09 7.53
N PHE A 35 2.19 -8.61 6.93
CA PHE A 35 2.82 -8.04 5.76
C PHE A 35 2.23 -8.60 4.47
N VAL A 36 1.85 -7.71 3.56
CA VAL A 36 1.52 -8.02 2.18
C VAL A 36 2.74 -7.69 1.33
N HIS A 37 3.19 -8.65 0.55
CA HIS A 37 4.31 -8.48 -0.35
C HIS A 37 3.82 -8.15 -1.77
N PHE A 38 4.43 -7.16 -2.40
CA PHE A 38 4.19 -6.82 -3.78
C PHE A 38 5.48 -6.39 -4.49
N THR A 39 5.44 -6.35 -5.80
CA THR A 39 6.57 -5.97 -6.64
C THR A 39 6.15 -4.86 -7.59
N LEU A 40 7.07 -3.95 -7.84
CA LEU A 40 6.96 -2.90 -8.85
C LEU A 40 8.04 -3.13 -9.92
N ARG A 41 7.64 -3.05 -11.18
CA ARG A 41 8.57 -3.13 -12.31
C ARG A 41 8.09 -2.30 -13.50
N MET A 42 9.01 -1.91 -14.37
CA MET A 42 8.69 -1.43 -15.70
C MET A 42 8.39 -2.63 -16.61
N ASP A 43 7.19 -2.68 -17.17
CA ASP A 43 6.79 -3.71 -18.11
C ASP A 43 7.42 -3.46 -19.50
N GLU A 44 8.14 -4.44 -20.02
CA GLU A 44 8.88 -4.32 -21.28
C GLU A 44 7.97 -4.05 -22.48
N LYS A 45 6.79 -4.68 -22.51
CA LYS A 45 5.89 -4.61 -23.67
C LYS A 45 5.12 -3.31 -23.72
N THR A 46 4.62 -2.87 -22.57
CA THR A 46 3.78 -1.68 -22.48
C THR A 46 4.57 -0.42 -22.16
N SER A 47 5.84 -0.55 -21.74
CA SER A 47 6.66 0.55 -21.22
C SER A 47 5.94 1.32 -20.10
N ARG A 48 5.18 0.60 -19.28
CA ARG A 48 4.44 1.14 -18.13
C ARG A 48 4.82 0.41 -16.87
N ARG A 49 4.79 1.11 -15.74
CA ARG A 49 4.97 0.47 -14.44
C ARG A 49 3.79 -0.43 -14.14
N VAL A 50 4.08 -1.60 -13.58
CA VAL A 50 3.09 -2.58 -13.16
C VAL A 50 3.36 -3.01 -11.73
N VAL A 51 2.27 -3.26 -11.01
CA VAL A 51 2.28 -3.77 -9.63
C VAL A 51 1.73 -5.19 -9.63
N GLU A 52 2.43 -6.08 -8.95
CA GLU A 52 2.02 -7.48 -8.79
C GLU A 52 2.22 -7.93 -7.33
N PRO A 53 1.26 -8.64 -6.70
CA PRO A 53 -0.04 -9.02 -7.25
C PRO A 53 -1.03 -7.85 -7.30
N ARG A 54 -2.01 -7.94 -8.20
CA ARG A 54 -3.07 -6.93 -8.32
C ARG A 54 -4.12 -7.03 -7.22
N HIS A 55 -4.43 -8.25 -6.76
CA HIS A 55 -5.51 -8.51 -5.81
C HIS A 55 -5.06 -9.48 -4.71
N VAL A 56 -5.31 -9.09 -3.46
CA VAL A 56 -5.03 -9.85 -2.24
C VAL A 56 -6.25 -9.77 -1.34
N VAL A 57 -6.62 -10.87 -0.68
CA VAL A 57 -7.68 -10.84 0.33
C VAL A 57 -7.05 -10.60 1.70
N ILE A 58 -7.54 -9.61 2.43
CA ILE A 58 -7.09 -9.29 3.78
C ILE A 58 -8.09 -9.85 4.77
N ALA A 59 -7.66 -10.78 5.63
CA ALA A 59 -8.45 -11.40 6.67
C ALA A 59 -8.18 -10.73 8.02
N PHE A 60 -9.22 -10.17 8.63
CA PHE A 60 -9.13 -9.48 9.90
C PHE A 60 -9.59 -10.43 11.02
N PRO A 61 -8.73 -10.71 12.01
CA PRO A 61 -9.08 -11.58 13.13
C PRO A 61 -9.97 -10.84 14.13
N VAL A 62 -11.26 -11.16 14.23
CA VAL A 62 -12.10 -10.67 15.32
C VAL A 62 -12.02 -11.65 16.49
N ARG A 63 -11.68 -11.16 17.68
CA ARG A 63 -11.83 -11.89 18.94
C ARG A 63 -13.10 -11.41 19.63
N GLU A 64 -14.23 -12.00 19.30
CA GLU A 64 -15.46 -11.88 20.09
C GLU A 64 -15.69 -13.15 20.91
N GLU A 65 -16.19 -12.98 22.14
CA GLU A 65 -16.55 -13.98 23.16
C GLU A 65 -16.78 -15.41 22.63
N GLY A 66 -15.71 -16.19 22.50
CA GLY A 66 -15.76 -17.62 22.17
C GLY A 66 -16.13 -17.99 20.73
N LYS A 67 -16.32 -17.03 19.80
CA LYS A 67 -16.58 -17.31 18.38
C LYS A 67 -15.54 -16.64 17.49
N HIS A 68 -14.82 -17.43 16.71
CA HIS A 68 -13.96 -16.94 15.65
C HIS A 68 -14.82 -16.48 14.46
N LYS A 69 -15.18 -15.19 14.43
CA LYS A 69 -15.60 -14.55 13.18
C LYS A 69 -14.36 -13.94 12.52
N THR A 70 -14.16 -14.26 11.24
CA THR A 70 -13.14 -13.63 10.42
C THR A 70 -13.87 -12.76 9.41
N HIS A 71 -13.66 -11.45 9.46
CA HIS A 71 -14.09 -10.59 8.36
C HIS A 71 -12.96 -10.49 7.34
N SER A 72 -13.30 -10.15 6.10
CA SER A 72 -12.32 -10.08 5.03
C SER A 72 -12.63 -8.93 4.09
N ALA A 73 -11.59 -8.38 3.48
CA ALA A 73 -11.71 -7.32 2.49
C ALA A 73 -10.86 -7.64 1.26
N LEU A 74 -11.23 -7.09 0.12
CA LEU A 74 -10.43 -7.17 -1.10
C LEU A 74 -9.47 -5.98 -1.14
N PHE A 75 -8.18 -6.26 -1.09
CA PHE A 75 -7.11 -5.29 -1.28
C PHE A 75 -6.59 -5.34 -2.71
N SER A 76 -6.73 -4.23 -3.42
CA SER A 76 -6.32 -4.08 -4.81
C SER A 76 -5.20 -3.06 -4.95
N MET A 77 -4.24 -3.37 -5.81
CA MET A 77 -3.07 -2.54 -6.08
C MET A 77 -2.89 -2.34 -7.58
N ARG A 78 -2.66 -1.10 -8.00
CA ARG A 78 -2.45 -0.77 -9.43
C ARG A 78 -1.70 0.54 -9.58
N VAL A 79 -1.04 0.71 -10.73
CA VAL A 79 -0.48 2.03 -11.12
C VAL A 79 -1.58 2.86 -11.79
N VAL A 80 -1.67 4.13 -11.43
CA VAL A 80 -2.64 5.11 -11.94
C VAL A 80 -1.94 6.42 -12.27
N LEU A 81 -2.58 7.26 -13.09
CA LEU A 81 -2.11 8.61 -13.35
C LEU A 81 -2.74 9.60 -12.37
N GLU A 82 -2.04 10.68 -12.05
CA GLU A 82 -2.48 11.72 -11.12
C GLU A 82 -3.85 12.29 -11.50
N LYS A 83 -4.09 12.46 -12.81
CA LYS A 83 -5.35 12.97 -13.35
C LYS A 83 -6.56 12.07 -13.06
N ASP A 84 -6.32 10.79 -12.77
CA ASP A 84 -7.35 9.80 -12.46
C ASP A 84 -7.63 9.72 -10.95
N ILE A 85 -6.85 10.42 -10.12
CA ILE A 85 -7.05 10.50 -8.67
C ILE A 85 -8.18 11.50 -8.40
N PRO A 86 -9.24 11.10 -7.67
CA PRO A 86 -10.31 12.02 -7.30
C PRO A 86 -9.76 13.22 -6.54
N LYS A 87 -10.19 14.43 -6.92
CA LYS A 87 -9.87 15.64 -6.17
C LYS A 87 -10.86 15.77 -5.03
N ASP A 88 -10.39 15.60 -3.81
CA ASP A 88 -11.18 15.92 -2.62
C ASP A 88 -11.04 17.42 -2.31
N PRO A 89 -12.13 18.22 -2.37
CA PRO A 89 -12.08 19.65 -2.06
C PRO A 89 -11.76 19.95 -0.59
N GLU A 90 -11.94 19.00 0.32
CA GLU A 90 -11.64 19.13 1.76
C GLU A 90 -10.21 18.65 2.09
N CYS A 91 -9.64 17.76 1.28
CA CYS A 91 -8.27 17.26 1.44
C CYS A 91 -7.29 18.06 0.58
N GLN A 92 -6.77 19.17 1.13
CA GLN A 92 -5.80 20.04 0.45
C GLN A 92 -4.36 19.49 0.39
N SER A 93 -4.09 18.27 0.86
CA SER A 93 -2.73 17.72 0.83
C SER A 93 -2.36 17.34 -0.61
N ALA A 94 -1.23 17.86 -1.09
CA ALA A 94 -0.71 17.49 -2.40
C ALA A 94 -0.32 16.01 -2.39
N VAL A 95 -0.75 15.26 -3.40
CA VAL A 95 -0.51 13.81 -3.55
C VAL A 95 1.00 13.46 -3.58
N ALA A 96 1.88 14.47 -3.76
CA ALA A 96 3.31 14.38 -3.54
C ALA A 96 3.88 15.71 -3.04
N ASN A 97 3.95 15.93 -1.73
CA ASN A 97 4.44 17.19 -1.15
C ASN A 97 5.85 17.58 -1.60
N HIS A 98 6.73 16.63 -1.90
CA HIS A 98 8.08 16.92 -2.41
C HIS A 98 8.09 17.36 -3.90
N LEU A 99 7.06 17.04 -4.68
CA LEU A 99 6.90 17.52 -6.05
C LEU A 99 6.16 18.85 -6.13
N ARG A 100 5.47 19.28 -5.06
CA ARG A 100 4.65 20.52 -5.04
C ARG A 100 5.46 21.78 -5.34
N PHE A 101 6.78 21.73 -5.08
CA PHE A 101 7.70 22.84 -5.31
C PHE A 101 8.40 22.79 -6.67
N LYS A 102 8.20 21.73 -7.47
CA LYS A 102 8.75 21.61 -8.81
C LYS A 102 7.77 22.19 -9.84
N SER A 103 8.27 22.96 -10.79
CA SER A 103 7.49 23.47 -11.91
C SER A 103 7.00 22.34 -12.82
N ALA A 104 5.98 22.61 -13.66
CA ALA A 104 5.47 21.62 -14.60
C ALA A 104 6.57 21.09 -15.54
N ALA A 105 7.44 21.97 -16.04
CA ALA A 105 8.57 21.59 -16.89
C ALA A 105 9.59 20.70 -16.16
N GLU A 106 9.86 20.95 -14.87
CA GLU A 106 10.74 20.08 -14.07
C GLU A 106 10.09 18.72 -13.78
N ARG A 107 8.77 18.68 -13.59
CA ARG A 107 8.03 17.43 -13.36
C ARG A 107 8.02 16.55 -14.61
N GLU A 108 7.92 17.13 -15.80
CA GLU A 108 7.98 16.38 -17.07
C GLU A 108 9.32 15.66 -17.29
N LEU A 109 10.41 16.16 -16.68
CA LEU A 109 11.73 15.53 -16.76
C LEU A 109 11.90 14.35 -15.80
N ILE A 110 11.00 14.19 -14.83
CA ILE A 110 11.08 13.14 -13.80
C ILE A 110 10.21 11.98 -14.26
N PRO A 111 10.79 10.79 -14.54
CA PRO A 111 10.02 9.64 -14.98
C PRO A 111 8.89 9.31 -13.99
N GLY A 112 7.64 9.19 -14.44
CA GLY A 112 6.52 8.82 -13.57
C GLY A 112 6.20 9.81 -12.44
N ALA A 113 6.57 11.10 -12.57
CA ALA A 113 6.17 12.13 -11.61
C ALA A 113 4.65 12.41 -11.59
N ASP A 114 3.92 11.87 -12.56
CA ASP A 114 2.46 11.84 -12.64
C ASP A 114 1.89 10.44 -12.39
N GLU A 115 2.73 9.45 -12.05
CA GLU A 115 2.30 8.08 -11.75
C GLU A 115 2.24 7.83 -10.24
N TYR A 116 1.23 7.05 -9.85
CA TYR A 116 0.95 6.71 -8.47
C TYR A 116 0.61 5.23 -8.34
N VAL A 117 1.01 4.61 -7.24
CA VAL A 117 0.46 3.33 -6.82
C VAL A 117 -0.82 3.61 -6.02
N ALA A 118 -1.94 3.14 -6.54
CA ALA A 118 -3.21 3.13 -5.84
C ALA A 118 -3.33 1.84 -5.02
N PHE A 119 -3.68 1.99 -3.75
CA PHE A 119 -4.04 0.94 -2.83
C PHE A 119 -5.52 1.11 -2.48
N GLU A 120 -6.31 0.07 -2.72
CA GLU A 120 -7.77 0.13 -2.65
C GLU A 120 -8.25 -1.02 -1.76
N LEU A 121 -8.95 -0.73 -0.66
CA LEU A 121 -9.52 -1.74 0.22
C LEU A 121 -11.04 -1.68 0.17
N LEU A 122 -11.63 -2.72 -0.42
CA LEU A 122 -13.06 -2.91 -0.53
C LEU A 122 -13.53 -3.84 0.58
N SER A 123 -14.34 -3.30 1.50
CA SER A 123 -14.88 -4.00 2.67
C SER A 123 -16.41 -3.94 2.66
N ARG A 124 -17.06 -4.81 3.43
CA ARG A 124 -18.50 -4.71 3.68
C ARG A 124 -18.77 -3.57 4.66
N GLU A 125 -19.81 -2.77 4.44
CA GLU A 125 -20.09 -1.55 5.23
C GLU A 125 -20.12 -1.80 6.75
N HIS A 126 -20.75 -2.90 7.18
CA HIS A 126 -20.84 -3.28 8.59
C HIS A 126 -19.53 -3.83 9.19
N GLU A 127 -18.51 -4.07 8.37
CA GLU A 127 -17.18 -4.53 8.78
C GLU A 127 -16.14 -3.40 8.75
N VAL A 128 -16.51 -2.20 8.28
CA VAL A 128 -15.60 -1.06 8.19
C VAL A 128 -15.39 -0.46 9.59
N PRO A 129 -14.14 -0.24 10.01
CA PRO A 129 -13.87 0.42 11.28
C PRO A 129 -14.41 1.86 11.27
N THR A 130 -15.32 2.16 12.20
CA THR A 130 -16.04 3.45 12.27
C THR A 130 -15.36 4.50 13.14
N GLN A 131 -14.37 4.13 13.96
CA GLN A 131 -13.76 5.03 14.95
C GLN A 131 -12.36 5.51 14.56
N GLN A 132 -11.57 4.69 13.87
CA GLN A 132 -10.25 5.08 13.38
C GLN A 132 -9.96 4.48 11.99
N PRO A 133 -9.39 5.26 11.06
CA PRO A 133 -8.96 4.72 9.78
C PRO A 133 -7.80 3.74 9.95
N LEU A 134 -7.73 2.75 9.08
CA LEU A 134 -6.60 1.82 9.02
C LEU A 134 -5.29 2.59 8.78
N ARG A 135 -4.26 2.28 9.57
CA ARG A 135 -2.92 2.85 9.35
C ARG A 135 -2.16 1.99 8.35
N ILE A 136 -1.42 2.65 7.46
CA ILE A 136 -0.61 1.98 6.44
C ILE A 136 0.85 2.31 6.70
N SER A 137 1.68 1.27 6.73
CA SER A 137 3.12 1.41 6.71
C SER A 137 3.70 0.55 5.59
N MET A 138 4.75 1.02 4.93
CA MET A 138 5.38 0.27 3.86
C MET A 138 6.87 0.53 3.74
N GLY A 139 7.54 -0.29 2.94
CA GLY A 139 8.98 -0.24 2.76
C GLY A 139 9.49 -1.02 1.56
N PRO A 140 10.57 -0.57 0.92
CA PRO A 140 11.30 -1.39 -0.04
C PRO A 140 11.99 -2.55 0.68
N VAL A 141 12.00 -3.71 0.03
CA VAL A 141 12.74 -4.89 0.51
C VAL A 141 14.16 -4.86 -0.06
N ARG A 142 15.13 -5.15 0.81
CA ARG A 142 16.51 -5.44 0.44
C ARG A 142 16.89 -6.84 0.91
N THR A 143 17.85 -7.45 0.23
CA THR A 143 18.46 -8.70 0.68
C THR A 143 19.84 -8.37 1.24
N ASP A 144 20.08 -8.72 2.50
CA ASP A 144 21.39 -8.62 3.10
C ASP A 144 22.34 -9.61 2.42
N GLU A 145 23.42 -9.09 1.83
CA GLU A 145 24.34 -9.89 1.02
C GLU A 145 25.14 -10.92 1.84
N GLN A 146 25.32 -10.69 3.14
CA GLN A 146 26.13 -11.54 4.01
C GLN A 146 25.33 -12.73 4.54
N THR A 147 24.07 -12.50 4.88
CA THR A 147 23.18 -13.46 5.55
C THR A 147 22.14 -14.05 4.60
N GLY A 148 21.90 -13.41 3.45
CA GLY A 148 20.82 -13.74 2.53
C GLY A 148 19.42 -13.44 3.07
N GLN A 149 19.33 -12.75 4.21
CA GLN A 149 18.05 -12.41 4.82
C GLN A 149 17.39 -11.23 4.12
N LYS A 150 16.06 -11.28 4.02
CA LYS A 150 15.27 -10.15 3.51
C LYS A 150 14.95 -9.21 4.66
N GLU A 151 15.25 -7.94 4.45
CA GLU A 151 14.97 -6.85 5.37
C GLU A 151 14.16 -5.78 4.64
N PHE A 152 13.39 -5.00 5.38
CA PHE A 152 12.72 -3.82 4.81
C PHE A 152 12.71 -2.71 5.84
N VAL A 153 12.82 -1.47 5.36
CA VAL A 153 12.70 -0.29 6.19
C VAL A 153 11.25 0.12 6.22
N ARG A 154 10.66 0.13 7.41
CA ARG A 154 9.25 0.43 7.60
C ARG A 154 9.08 1.92 7.82
N VAL A 155 8.32 2.57 6.93
CA VAL A 155 7.92 3.97 7.07
C VAL A 155 6.42 4.03 7.31
N ASP A 156 5.99 4.84 8.29
CA ASP A 156 4.56 5.16 8.47
C ASP A 156 4.14 6.12 7.36
N MET A 157 3.13 5.70 6.61
CA MET A 157 2.69 6.43 5.42
C MET A 157 1.51 7.36 5.67
N GLY A 158 1.06 7.49 6.92
CA GLY A 158 -0.14 8.25 7.28
C GLY A 158 -0.18 9.69 6.76
N GLN A 159 0.98 10.34 6.60
CA GLN A 159 1.09 11.71 6.06
C GLN A 159 1.38 11.78 4.55
N CYS A 160 1.83 10.67 3.93
CA CYS A 160 2.24 10.61 2.52
C CYS A 160 1.22 9.91 1.62
N ILE A 161 0.15 9.45 2.22
CA ILE A 161 -0.96 8.83 1.54
C ILE A 161 -2.06 9.87 1.43
N HIS A 162 -2.44 10.18 0.19
CA HIS A 162 -3.70 10.87 -0.03
C HIS A 162 -4.82 9.87 0.31
N GLN A 163 -5.65 10.22 1.29
CA GLN A 163 -6.85 9.47 1.64
C GLN A 163 -8.04 10.38 1.37
N ILE A 164 -9.04 9.85 0.67
CA ILE A 164 -10.35 10.48 0.54
C ILE A 164 -11.35 9.80 1.48
N ALA A 165 -12.45 10.49 1.76
CA ALA A 165 -13.58 9.88 2.46
C ALA A 165 -14.00 8.56 1.81
N ALA A 166 -14.28 7.56 2.64
CA ALA A 166 -14.63 6.23 2.18
C ALA A 166 -15.90 6.29 1.30
N ILE A 167 -15.83 5.70 0.11
CA ILE A 167 -16.91 5.75 -0.87
C ILE A 167 -17.82 4.55 -0.64
N ILE A 168 -19.12 4.79 -0.48
CA ILE A 168 -20.11 3.71 -0.49
C ILE A 168 -20.33 3.29 -1.95
N VAL A 169 -20.10 2.01 -2.24
CA VAL A 169 -20.30 1.43 -3.57
C VAL A 169 -21.75 0.96 -3.68
N GLU A 170 -22.52 1.64 -4.53
CA GLU A 170 -23.90 1.27 -4.85
C GLU A 170 -23.92 0.35 -6.08
N ASP A 171 -23.71 -0.95 -5.87
CA ASP A 171 -23.72 -1.97 -6.93
C ASP A 171 -25.03 -2.79 -7.00
N GLY A 172 -26.02 -2.40 -6.18
CA GLY A 172 -27.31 -3.10 -6.07
C GLY A 172 -27.24 -4.45 -5.34
N ARG A 173 -26.08 -4.83 -4.79
CA ARG A 173 -25.90 -6.03 -3.97
C ARG A 173 -25.95 -5.69 -2.48
N ASP A 174 -26.40 -6.66 -1.69
CA ASP A 174 -26.39 -6.61 -0.22
C ASP A 174 -25.41 -7.68 0.28
N PRO A 175 -24.44 -7.39 1.17
CA PRO A 175 -24.22 -6.13 1.88
C PRO A 175 -23.62 -5.00 1.04
N ARG A 176 -23.99 -3.75 1.36
CA ARG A 176 -23.34 -2.54 0.83
C ARG A 176 -21.83 -2.62 1.08
N LEU A 177 -21.06 -2.11 0.12
CA LEU A 177 -19.61 -2.12 0.16
C LEU A 177 -19.07 -0.72 0.37
N VAL A 178 -17.89 -0.64 0.98
CA VAL A 178 -17.18 0.61 1.26
C VAL A 178 -15.77 0.48 0.72
N LEU A 179 -15.36 1.48 -0.05
CA LEU A 179 -14.06 1.55 -0.68
C LEU A 179 -13.20 2.59 0.04
N ASN A 180 -12.08 2.14 0.61
CA ASN A 180 -11.01 2.99 1.11
C ASN A 180 -9.90 3.05 0.06
N GLN A 181 -9.36 4.23 -0.20
CA GLN A 181 -8.35 4.43 -1.24
C GLN A 181 -7.20 5.27 -0.72
N TRP A 182 -6.01 4.89 -1.14
CA TRP A 182 -4.75 5.50 -0.77
C TRP A 182 -3.85 5.56 -2.01
N TRP A 183 -3.15 6.67 -2.20
CA TRP A 183 -2.24 6.83 -3.34
C TRP A 183 -0.84 7.23 -2.91
N MET A 184 0.17 6.75 -3.64
CA MET A 184 1.57 7.07 -3.41
C MET A 184 2.31 7.32 -4.71
N CYS A 185 2.98 8.46 -4.81
CA CYS A 185 3.74 8.80 -6.01
C CYS A 185 4.92 7.84 -6.21
N ILE A 186 5.17 7.46 -7.46
CA ILE A 186 6.36 6.67 -7.81
C ILE A 186 7.65 7.38 -7.41
N GLU A 187 7.70 8.72 -7.49
CA GLU A 187 8.86 9.47 -7.03
C GLU A 187 9.09 9.32 -5.51
N THR A 188 8.02 9.32 -4.69
CA THR A 188 8.15 9.02 -3.25
C THR A 188 8.79 7.65 -3.04
N LEU A 189 8.37 6.64 -3.80
CA LEU A 189 8.95 5.31 -3.73
C LEU A 189 10.43 5.31 -4.10
N ARG A 190 10.84 6.05 -5.14
CA ARG A 190 12.27 6.22 -5.46
C ARG A 190 13.05 6.87 -4.33
N LEU A 191 12.51 7.91 -3.71
CA LEU A 191 13.16 8.59 -2.60
C LEU A 191 13.38 7.63 -1.42
N LEU A 192 12.39 6.80 -1.09
CA LEU A 192 12.54 5.75 -0.07
C LEU A 192 13.68 4.78 -0.42
N CYS A 193 13.74 4.32 -1.67
CA CYS A 193 14.85 3.46 -2.09
C CYS A 193 16.21 4.18 -2.00
N ASN A 194 16.28 5.45 -2.37
CA ASN A 194 17.52 6.23 -2.33
C ASN A 194 18.04 6.43 -0.90
N VAL A 195 17.15 6.73 0.04
CA VAL A 195 17.48 6.88 1.46
C VAL A 195 18.09 5.60 2.02
N ASP A 196 17.54 4.45 1.62
CA ASP A 196 17.99 3.14 2.10
C ASP A 196 19.08 2.49 1.24
N HIS A 197 19.63 3.25 0.28
CA HIS A 197 20.65 2.78 -0.68
C HIS A 197 20.25 1.51 -1.45
N ILE A 198 18.96 1.39 -1.79
CA ILE A 198 18.40 0.27 -2.55
C ILE A 198 18.36 0.62 -4.03
N ASP A 199 18.87 -0.29 -4.88
CA ASP A 199 18.78 -0.15 -6.33
C ASP A 199 17.32 -0.31 -6.79
N CYS A 200 16.68 0.83 -7.10
CA CYS A 200 15.32 0.87 -7.61
C CYS A 200 15.24 1.00 -9.14
N ALA A 201 16.29 0.61 -9.88
CA ALA A 201 16.31 0.67 -11.35
C ALA A 201 15.14 -0.04 -12.02
N ALA A 202 14.57 -1.05 -11.36
CA ALA A 202 13.36 -1.76 -11.80
C ALA A 202 12.14 -0.85 -12.00
N LEU A 203 12.10 0.30 -11.31
CA LEU A 203 11.04 1.28 -11.48
C LEU A 203 11.15 2.02 -12.82
N ASP A 204 12.32 2.10 -13.44
CA ASP A 204 12.55 2.95 -14.61
C ASP A 204 13.02 2.20 -15.85
N LYS A 205 13.63 1.03 -15.67
CA LYS A 205 14.23 0.25 -16.75
C LYS A 205 13.49 -1.06 -16.94
N PRO A 206 13.11 -1.41 -18.18
CA PRO A 206 12.64 -2.76 -18.46
C PRO A 206 13.79 -3.76 -18.28
N ASN A 207 13.45 -5.04 -18.12
CA ASN A 207 14.41 -6.16 -18.05
C ASN A 207 15.34 -6.16 -16.82
N VAL A 208 14.99 -5.41 -15.78
CA VAL A 208 15.62 -5.46 -14.45
C VAL A 208 14.73 -6.31 -13.51
N PRO A 209 15.30 -7.07 -12.55
CA PRO A 209 14.49 -7.78 -11.55
C PRO A 209 13.51 -6.83 -10.85
N PRO A 210 12.25 -7.24 -10.60
CA PRO A 210 11.26 -6.37 -9.97
C PRO A 210 11.71 -5.89 -8.59
N GLN A 211 11.45 -4.63 -8.26
CA GLN A 211 11.68 -4.13 -6.90
C GLN A 211 10.60 -4.70 -5.99
N GLU A 212 11.02 -5.37 -4.93
CA GLU A 212 10.16 -5.94 -3.90
C GLU A 212 9.78 -4.88 -2.85
N TRP A 213 8.54 -4.97 -2.37
CA TRP A 213 7.96 -4.06 -1.40
C TRP A 213 7.10 -4.82 -0.40
N VAL A 214 7.03 -4.29 0.81
CA VAL A 214 6.16 -4.78 1.87
C VAL A 214 5.23 -3.67 2.31
N ILE A 215 3.94 -3.97 2.44
CA ILE A 215 2.92 -3.08 3.02
C ILE A 215 2.23 -3.79 4.19
N ARG A 216 2.01 -3.06 5.27
CA ARG A 216 1.29 -3.51 6.46
C ARG A 216 0.08 -2.61 6.67
N LEU A 217 -1.10 -3.24 6.62
CA LEU A 217 -2.37 -2.62 7.00
C LEU A 217 -2.60 -2.91 8.49
N MET A 218 -2.58 -1.89 9.33
CA MET A 218 -2.81 -2.02 10.76
C MET A 218 -4.26 -1.69 11.10
N ASP A 219 -4.94 -2.67 11.69
CA ASP A 219 -6.23 -2.49 12.32
C ASP A 219 -6.03 -2.09 13.79
N THR A 220 -6.33 -0.84 14.12
CA THR A 220 -6.19 -0.29 15.48
C THR A 220 -7.30 -0.77 16.43
N HIS A 221 -8.32 -1.49 15.94
CA HIS A 221 -9.36 -2.10 16.76
C HIS A 221 -8.97 -3.46 17.33
N ALA A 222 -7.98 -4.14 16.74
CA ALA A 222 -7.41 -5.32 17.36
C ALA A 222 -6.86 -4.92 18.74
N PRO A 223 -6.98 -5.75 19.79
CA PRO A 223 -6.32 -5.50 21.06
C PRO A 223 -4.81 -5.64 20.85
N ILE A 224 -4.19 -4.61 20.27
CA ILE A 224 -2.76 -4.41 20.24
C ILE A 224 -2.41 -4.06 21.68
N ASN A 225 -1.42 -4.75 22.24
CA ASN A 225 -0.87 -4.36 23.53
C ASN A 225 -0.49 -2.88 23.39
N ARG A 226 -1.15 -1.95 24.10
CA ARG A 226 -0.80 -0.51 24.08
C ARG A 226 0.70 -0.25 24.30
N ARG A 227 1.40 -1.18 24.96
CA ARG A 227 2.86 -1.15 25.13
C ARG A 227 3.64 -1.38 23.83
N GLU A 228 3.15 -2.22 22.93
CA GLU A 228 3.73 -2.47 21.60
C GLU A 228 3.46 -1.28 20.66
N GLU A 229 2.27 -0.67 20.72
CA GLU A 229 1.93 0.51 19.92
C GLU A 229 2.78 1.74 20.27
N ILE A 230 2.97 2.04 21.57
CA ILE A 230 3.84 3.13 22.04
C ILE A 230 5.33 2.87 21.74
N ALA A 231 5.74 1.60 21.69
CA ALA A 231 7.11 1.23 21.32
C ALA A 231 7.33 1.34 19.80
N GLU A 232 6.34 0.94 18.98
CA GLU A 232 6.37 1.11 17.53
C GLU A 232 6.35 2.60 17.13
N GLU A 233 5.48 3.44 17.72
CA GLU A 233 5.40 4.89 17.43
C GLU A 233 6.71 5.65 17.74
N LYS A 234 7.56 5.14 18.64
CA LYS A 234 8.85 5.77 18.98
C LYS A 234 10.03 5.26 18.16
N LEU A 235 9.87 4.19 17.38
CA LEU A 235 10.98 3.51 16.72
C LEU A 235 11.13 3.85 15.23
N TYR A 236 10.07 4.31 14.58
CA TYR A 236 10.08 4.53 13.14
C TYR A 236 10.12 6.02 12.82
N PRO A 237 11.09 6.47 12.00
CA PRO A 237 11.12 7.85 11.57
C PRO A 237 9.84 8.15 10.76
N ASP A 238 9.20 9.28 11.07
CA ASP A 238 8.16 9.80 10.20
C ASP A 238 8.78 10.31 8.89
N ILE A 239 7.94 10.44 7.87
CA ILE A 239 8.40 10.85 6.55
C ILE A 239 8.88 12.31 6.51
N GLU A 240 8.42 13.16 7.43
CA GLU A 240 8.92 14.54 7.56
C GLU A 240 10.39 14.54 8.02
N THR A 241 10.73 13.71 9.00
CA THR A 241 12.11 13.48 9.45
C THR A 241 12.99 12.95 8.31
N LEU A 242 12.46 12.06 7.48
CA LEU A 242 13.17 11.56 6.30
C LEU A 242 13.34 12.63 5.22
N MET A 243 12.32 13.45 4.99
CA MET A 243 12.36 14.56 4.04
C MET A 243 13.36 15.64 4.44
N ASP A 244 13.36 16.02 5.72
CA ASP A 244 14.31 17.00 6.28
C ASP A 244 15.75 16.49 6.14
N PHE A 245 15.99 15.20 6.40
CA PHE A 245 17.29 14.58 6.18
C PHE A 245 17.75 14.63 4.72
N ILE A 246 16.84 14.39 3.76
CA ILE A 246 17.15 14.46 2.33
C ILE A 246 17.46 15.91 1.91
N ASP A 247 16.75 16.89 2.46
CA ASP A 247 16.95 18.30 2.13
C ASP A 247 18.25 18.87 2.73
N ASP A 248 18.67 18.41 3.92
CA ASP A 248 19.94 18.79 4.55
C ASP A 248 21.19 18.20 3.85
N GLN A 249 21.04 17.15 3.06
CA GLN A 249 22.13 16.50 2.30
C GLN A 249 22.43 17.17 0.94
N ARG A 250 21.74 18.25 0.56
CA ARG A 250 22.02 18.97 -0.70
C ARG A 250 23.27 19.87 -0.53
N PRO A 251 24.35 19.67 -1.31
CA PRO A 251 25.49 20.58 -1.27
C PRO A 251 25.08 21.93 -1.88
N GLY A 252 24.93 22.96 -1.04
CA GLY A 252 24.52 24.30 -1.48
C GLY A 252 23.81 25.18 -0.45
N ARG A 253 23.66 24.73 0.80
CA ARG A 253 23.43 25.61 1.96
C ARG A 253 24.64 25.58 2.88
#